data_AF-A0A5H6NUH2-F1
#
_entry.id   AF-A0A5H6NUH2-F1
#
_cell.length_a   1.000
_cell.length_b   1.000
_cell.length_c   1.000
_cell.angle_alpha   90.00
_cell.angle_beta   90.00
_cell.angle_gamma   90.00
#
_symmetry.space_group_name_H-M   'P 1'
#
loop_
_entity.id
_entity.type
_entity.pdbx_description
1 polymer ?
#
loop_
_entity_poly.entity_id
_entity_poly.type
_entity_poly.pdbx_seq_one_letter_code
_entity_poly.pdbx_strand_id
1 'polypeptide(L)'
;MLNIQNYSASPHPGIVAERPQTPSASEHVEAAVVPSTTEHRGTDIISLSQAATKIQQAQQTLQSTPPISEENNDERTLARQQLTSSLNALAKSGVSLSAEQNENLRSAFSAPTSALFSASPMAQPRTTISDAEIWDMVSQNISAIGDSYLGVYENVVAVYTDFYQAFSDILSKMGGWLSPGKDGNTIKLNVDSLKSEISSLINKYTQINKNTILFPSQTGSGVTTATKAEAEQWIKELNLPASCLKASGSGYVVLVDTGPLSKMVSDLNGIGSGSALELDNAKYQAWQSGFKAQEENLKTTLQTLTQKYSNANSLYDNLVKVLSSTISSSLETAKSFLQG
;
A
#
# COMPACT_ATOMS: atom_id res chain seq x y z
N MET A 1 88.71 24.26 23.40
CA MET A 1 87.55 24.54 22.52
C MET A 1 86.73 25.61 23.22
N LEU A 2 87.25 26.85 23.30
CA LEU A 2 86.95 28.00 22.40
C LEU A 2 85.44 28.30 22.38
N ASN A 3 84.92 29.46 22.77
CA ASN A 3 85.43 30.68 23.42
C ASN A 3 84.16 31.51 23.77
N ILE A 4 83.99 32.06 24.98
CA ILE A 4 84.16 33.50 25.32
C ILE A 4 83.09 34.40 24.62
N GLN A 5 82.25 35.23 25.26
CA GLN A 5 82.53 36.20 26.33
C GLN A 5 81.25 36.76 27.00
N ASN A 6 81.37 37.04 28.31
CA ASN A 6 80.59 37.98 29.12
C ASN A 6 80.53 39.41 28.53
N TYR A 7 79.52 40.22 28.89
CA TYR A 7 79.74 41.54 29.54
C TYR A 7 78.46 42.12 30.19
N SER A 8 78.64 42.61 31.43
CA SER A 8 77.67 43.27 32.34
C SER A 8 77.35 44.73 31.97
N ALA A 9 76.20 45.26 32.46
CA ALA A 9 76.09 46.46 33.32
C ALA A 9 74.66 47.04 33.40
N SER A 10 74.17 47.33 34.62
CA SER A 10 73.10 48.29 34.96
C SER A 10 73.70 49.73 35.10
N PRO A 11 73.00 50.85 35.45
CA PRO A 11 71.60 51.11 35.84
C PRO A 11 70.92 52.39 35.21
N HIS A 12 69.70 52.74 35.67
CA HIS A 12 68.84 53.95 35.49
C HIS A 12 69.54 55.35 35.54
N PRO A 13 68.90 56.54 35.37
CA PRO A 13 67.51 56.96 34.99
C PRO A 13 67.45 58.11 33.93
N GLY A 14 66.27 58.58 33.51
CA GLY A 14 66.14 59.86 32.78
C GLY A 14 64.73 60.24 32.33
N ILE A 15 64.23 61.37 32.83
CA ILE A 15 62.90 62.00 32.62
C ILE A 15 62.94 62.97 31.42
N VAL A 16 61.75 63.42 30.98
CA VAL A 16 61.38 64.63 30.17
C VAL A 16 60.91 64.25 28.75
N ALA A 17 59.60 64.07 28.49
CA ALA A 17 58.48 65.02 28.34
C ALA A 17 58.39 65.70 26.94
N GLU A 18 57.35 65.36 26.15
CA GLU A 18 56.56 66.31 25.33
C GLU A 18 55.22 65.70 24.84
N ARG A 19 54.19 66.56 24.80
CA ARG A 19 52.73 66.38 24.54
C ARG A 19 52.40 66.21 23.02
N PRO A 20 51.13 66.15 22.56
CA PRO A 20 49.99 65.26 22.90
C PRO A 20 49.33 64.66 21.63
N GLN A 21 48.74 63.46 21.68
CA GLN A 21 47.78 63.03 20.66
C GLN A 21 46.52 62.44 21.32
N THR A 22 45.39 63.02 20.91
CA THR A 22 43.99 62.70 21.23
C THR A 22 43.66 61.21 21.01
N PRO A 23 42.93 60.54 21.93
CA PRO A 23 42.44 59.18 21.66
C PRO A 23 41.12 59.25 20.87
N SER A 24 41.12 58.60 19.71
CA SER A 24 39.93 58.30 18.92
C SER A 24 39.10 57.25 19.65
N ALA A 25 37.80 57.50 19.78
CA ALA A 25 36.83 56.59 20.37
C ALA A 25 36.83 55.24 19.62
N SER A 26 36.97 54.15 20.36
CA SER A 26 36.71 52.80 19.85
C SER A 26 35.21 52.55 19.85
N GLU A 27 34.61 52.50 18.66
CA GLU A 27 33.31 51.88 18.46
C GLU A 27 33.45 50.37 18.71
N HIS A 28 32.81 49.89 19.77
CA HIS A 28 32.49 48.47 19.93
C HIS A 28 31.41 48.13 18.89
N VAL A 29 31.82 47.54 17.76
CA VAL A 29 30.88 46.85 16.88
C VAL A 29 30.56 45.51 17.54
N GLU A 30 29.39 45.44 18.16
CA GLU A 30 28.74 44.20 18.56
C GLU A 30 28.43 43.41 17.28
N ALA A 31 29.31 42.48 16.93
CA ALA A 31 29.04 41.51 15.88
C ALA A 31 27.92 40.59 16.37
N ALA A 32 26.69 40.88 15.96
CA ALA A 32 25.54 40.02 16.14
C ALA A 32 25.86 38.64 15.55
N VAL A 33 26.02 37.65 16.42
CA VAL A 33 26.09 36.24 16.07
C VAL A 33 24.69 35.82 15.58
N VAL A 34 24.45 35.96 14.27
CA VAL A 34 23.34 35.29 13.57
C VAL A 34 23.85 34.09 12.78
N PRO A 35 24.19 32.96 13.43
CA PRO A 35 24.16 31.68 12.73
C PRO A 35 23.57 30.58 13.64
N SER A 36 22.26 30.35 13.58
CA SER A 36 21.63 29.12 14.11
C SER A 36 20.24 28.88 13.53
N THR A 37 19.44 29.93 13.32
CA THR A 37 18.04 29.82 12.90
C THR A 37 17.87 29.67 11.39
N THR A 38 18.73 30.27 10.58
CA THR A 38 18.63 30.25 9.11
C THR A 38 19.05 28.91 8.51
N GLU A 39 20.10 28.27 9.06
CA GLU A 39 20.56 26.95 8.62
C GLU A 39 19.54 25.84 8.94
N HIS A 40 18.96 25.86 10.15
CA HIS A 40 17.95 24.88 10.57
C HIS A 40 16.67 24.97 9.72
N ARG A 41 16.28 26.19 9.30
CA ARG A 41 15.12 26.40 8.42
C ARG A 41 15.38 26.01 6.97
N GLY A 42 16.62 26.17 6.49
CA GLY A 42 17.03 25.64 5.19
C GLY A 42 16.89 24.12 5.13
N THR A 43 17.27 23.41 6.20
CA THR A 43 17.11 21.95 6.28
C THR A 43 15.65 21.50 6.36
N ASP A 44 14.77 22.27 7.00
CA ASP A 44 13.33 21.99 7.04
C ASP A 44 12.68 22.08 5.65
N ILE A 45 12.99 23.13 4.89
CA ILE A 45 12.46 23.34 3.54
C ILE A 45 12.89 22.20 2.61
N ILE A 46 14.15 21.76 2.71
CA ILE A 46 14.65 20.63 1.92
C ILE A 46 13.87 19.36 2.26
N SER A 47 13.72 19.05 3.56
CA SER A 47 13.03 17.85 4.03
C SER A 47 11.56 17.83 3.61
N LEU A 48 10.85 18.96 3.79
CA LEU A 48 9.46 19.13 3.37
C LEU A 48 9.28 19.04 1.85
N SER A 49 10.19 19.63 1.06
CA SER A 49 10.13 19.58 -0.40
C SER A 49 10.35 18.16 -0.93
N GLN A 50 11.29 17.43 -0.32
CA GLN A 50 11.54 16.02 -0.66
C GLN A 50 10.33 15.14 -0.33
N ALA A 51 9.74 15.33 0.86
CA ALA A 51 8.54 14.61 1.26
C ALA A 51 7.34 14.92 0.35
N ALA A 52 7.10 16.19 0.01
CA ALA A 52 6.05 16.58 -0.92
C ALA A 52 6.21 15.88 -2.29
N THR A 53 7.44 15.86 -2.82
CA THR A 53 7.74 15.17 -4.09
C THR A 53 7.44 13.68 -4.01
N LYS A 54 7.85 13.01 -2.92
CA LYS A 54 7.62 11.57 -2.73
C LYS A 54 6.16 11.22 -2.53
N ILE A 55 5.41 12.07 -1.83
CA ILE A 55 3.97 11.93 -1.66
C ILE A 55 3.24 12.06 -3.00
N GLN A 56 3.58 13.06 -3.82
CA GLN A 56 2.98 13.23 -5.15
C GLN A 56 3.31 12.07 -6.08
N GLN A 57 4.57 11.60 -6.10
CA GLN A 57 4.98 10.43 -6.88
C GLN A 57 4.18 9.19 -6.45
N ALA A 58 4.10 8.92 -5.16
CA ALA A 58 3.36 7.78 -4.65
C ALA A 58 1.86 7.87 -4.97
N GLN A 59 1.25 9.05 -4.79
CA GLN A 59 -0.14 9.29 -5.13
C GLN A 59 -0.42 9.03 -6.62
N GLN A 60 0.44 9.55 -7.50
CA GLN A 60 0.31 9.35 -8.94
C GLN A 60 0.36 7.87 -9.30
N THR A 61 1.36 7.12 -8.82
CA THR A 61 1.47 5.67 -9.05
C THR A 61 0.22 4.93 -8.54
N LEU A 62 -0.25 5.24 -7.33
CA LEU A 62 -1.42 4.58 -6.76
C LEU A 62 -2.74 4.92 -7.48
N GLN A 63 -2.80 6.00 -8.26
CA GLN A 63 -3.95 6.35 -9.07
C GLN A 63 -3.87 5.78 -10.49
N SER A 64 -2.67 5.71 -11.09
CA SER A 64 -2.49 5.28 -12.47
C SER A 64 -2.20 3.79 -12.66
N THR A 65 -1.61 3.12 -11.67
CA THR A 65 -1.21 1.71 -11.78
C THR A 65 -2.33 0.82 -11.20
N PRO A 66 -3.05 0.03 -12.02
CA PRO A 66 -4.13 -0.83 -11.54
C PRO A 66 -3.60 -2.14 -10.91
N PRO A 67 -4.25 -2.69 -9.87
CA PRO A 67 -3.76 -3.88 -9.14
C PRO A 67 -4.16 -5.20 -9.84
N ILE A 68 -3.75 -5.35 -11.10
CA ILE A 68 -4.15 -6.48 -11.95
C ILE A 68 -3.03 -7.48 -12.22
N SER A 69 -1.82 -7.22 -11.72
CA SER A 69 -0.67 -8.13 -11.85
C SER A 69 0.27 -8.00 -10.65
N GLU A 70 1.16 -8.98 -10.50
CA GLU A 70 2.22 -8.98 -9.49
C GLU A 70 3.13 -7.75 -9.65
N GLU A 71 3.57 -7.45 -10.87
CA GLU A 71 4.46 -6.31 -11.15
C GLU A 71 3.81 -4.96 -10.80
N ASN A 72 2.52 -4.80 -11.12
CA ASN A 72 1.79 -3.59 -10.76
C ASN A 72 1.66 -3.44 -9.24
N ASN A 73 1.41 -4.54 -8.53
CA ASN A 73 1.31 -4.53 -7.07
C ASN A 73 2.67 -4.25 -6.41
N ASP A 74 3.78 -4.73 -6.99
CA ASP A 74 5.13 -4.39 -6.55
C ASP A 74 5.43 -2.90 -6.73
N GLU A 75 5.05 -2.30 -7.86
CA GLU A 75 5.21 -0.86 -8.11
C GLU A 75 4.41 -0.02 -7.08
N ARG A 76 3.16 -0.42 -6.82
CA ARG A 76 2.29 0.24 -5.84
C ARG A 76 2.82 0.10 -4.41
N THR A 77 3.35 -1.08 -4.07
CA THR A 77 4.00 -1.33 -2.77
C THR A 77 5.24 -0.46 -2.61
N LEU A 78 6.10 -0.40 -3.63
CA LEU A 78 7.29 0.45 -3.63
C LEU A 78 6.92 1.94 -3.47
N ALA A 79 5.86 2.41 -4.14
CA ALA A 79 5.35 3.77 -3.97
C ALA A 79 4.98 4.08 -2.51
N ARG A 80 4.27 3.17 -1.81
CA ARG A 80 3.96 3.32 -0.38
C ARG A 80 5.19 3.28 0.52
N GLN A 81 6.16 2.42 0.21
CA GLN A 81 7.41 2.35 0.96
C GLN A 81 8.25 3.64 0.83
N GLN A 82 8.28 4.24 -0.37
CA GLN A 82 8.95 5.52 -0.59
C GLN A 82 8.25 6.66 0.17
N LEU A 83 6.91 6.69 0.17
CA LEU A 83 6.13 7.63 0.98
C LEU A 83 6.45 7.46 2.47
N THR A 84 6.40 6.25 2.99
CA THR A 84 6.70 5.94 4.40
C THR A 84 8.11 6.37 4.78
N SER A 85 9.09 6.08 3.92
CA SER A 85 10.49 6.48 4.13
C SER A 85 10.65 8.00 4.21
N SER A 86 9.87 8.74 3.43
CA SER A 86 9.88 10.22 3.49
C SER A 86 9.27 10.77 4.77
N LEU A 87 8.22 10.13 5.31
CA LEU A 87 7.64 10.50 6.60
C LEU A 87 8.59 10.21 7.76
N ASN A 88 9.29 9.08 7.73
CA ASN A 88 10.32 8.74 8.70
C ASN A 88 11.51 9.73 8.67
N ALA A 89 11.80 10.31 7.50
CA ALA A 89 12.81 11.36 7.39
C ALA A 89 12.32 12.68 8.02
N LEU A 90 11.05 13.05 7.84
CA LEU A 90 10.45 14.22 8.50
C LEU A 90 10.44 14.08 10.03
N ALA A 91 10.13 12.89 10.55
CA ALA A 91 10.18 12.62 11.99
C ALA A 91 11.59 12.87 12.58
N LYS A 92 12.63 12.56 11.81
CA LYS A 92 14.03 12.73 12.22
C LYS A 92 14.57 14.13 11.99
N SER A 93 13.99 14.91 11.06
CA SER A 93 14.48 16.25 10.72
C SER A 93 14.08 17.31 11.73
N GLY A 94 13.15 17.02 12.64
CA GLY A 94 12.71 17.97 13.68
C GLY A 94 11.80 19.08 13.14
N VAL A 95 11.15 18.85 11.99
CA VAL A 95 10.24 19.81 11.37
C VAL A 95 9.07 20.09 12.31
N SER A 96 8.90 21.36 12.67
CA SER A 96 7.83 21.81 13.56
C SER A 96 6.47 21.86 12.86
N LEU A 97 5.42 21.51 13.60
CA LEU A 97 4.03 21.62 13.17
C LEU A 97 3.32 22.72 13.97
N SER A 98 2.38 23.42 13.32
CA SER A 98 1.44 24.26 14.05
C SER A 98 0.44 23.40 14.84
N ALA A 99 -0.19 23.97 15.87
CA ALA A 99 -1.22 23.28 16.64
C ALA A 99 -2.39 22.77 15.76
N GLU A 100 -2.76 23.51 14.72
CA GLU A 100 -3.79 23.12 13.76
C GLU A 100 -3.33 21.95 12.88
N GLN A 101 -2.10 22.00 12.36
CA GLN A 101 -1.53 20.90 11.57
C GLN A 101 -1.42 19.60 12.38
N ASN A 102 -1.00 19.73 13.64
CA ASN A 102 -0.93 18.65 14.62
C ASN A 102 -2.31 17.99 14.82
N GLU A 103 -3.33 18.78 15.13
CA GLU A 103 -4.69 18.26 15.34
C GLU A 103 -5.27 17.61 14.06
N ASN A 104 -5.04 18.21 12.90
CA ASN A 104 -5.48 17.67 11.61
C ASN A 104 -4.85 16.29 11.31
N LEU A 105 -3.54 16.14 11.54
CA LEU A 105 -2.85 14.86 11.37
C LEU A 105 -3.34 13.82 12.39
N ARG A 106 -3.50 14.22 13.66
CA ARG A 106 -4.01 13.31 14.69
C ARG A 106 -5.43 12.84 14.37
N SER A 107 -6.32 13.73 13.98
CA SER A 107 -7.70 13.40 13.64
C SER A 107 -7.78 12.47 12.42
N ALA A 108 -7.00 12.73 11.37
CA ALA A 108 -7.03 11.92 10.16
C ALA A 108 -6.36 10.55 10.31
N PHE A 109 -5.27 10.48 11.08
CA PHE A 109 -4.45 9.28 11.21
C PHE A 109 -4.67 8.50 12.51
N SER A 110 -5.46 9.00 13.45
CA SER A 110 -6.01 8.18 14.54
C SER A 110 -7.10 7.27 13.98
N ALA A 111 -6.72 6.33 13.12
CA ALA A 111 -7.65 5.41 12.51
C ALA A 111 -8.45 4.65 13.59
N PRO A 112 -9.72 4.29 13.31
CA PRO A 112 -10.48 3.43 14.20
C PRO A 112 -9.74 2.10 14.33
N THR A 113 -9.64 1.58 15.56
CA THR A 113 -9.25 0.20 15.88
C THR A 113 -10.21 -0.79 15.22
N SER A 114 -10.13 -0.95 13.89
CA SER A 114 -10.69 -2.12 13.23
C SER A 114 -9.67 -3.24 13.40
N ALA A 115 -10.16 -4.45 13.69
CA ALA A 115 -9.31 -5.61 13.89
C ALA A 115 -8.45 -5.93 12.64
N LEU A 116 -8.88 -5.47 11.44
CA LEU A 116 -8.13 -5.61 10.19
C LEU A 116 -6.92 -4.68 10.10
N PHE A 117 -6.89 -3.58 10.85
CA PHE A 117 -5.77 -2.63 10.88
C PHE A 117 -4.77 -2.91 12.01
N SER A 118 -5.09 -3.83 12.93
CA SER A 118 -4.46 -3.92 14.24
C SER A 118 -3.62 -5.19 14.40
N ALA A 119 -2.37 -5.18 13.93
CA ALA A 119 -1.35 -6.13 14.39
C ALA A 119 -0.46 -5.58 15.52
N SER A 120 -0.55 -4.28 15.82
CA SER A 120 0.24 -3.60 16.84
C SER A 120 -0.63 -2.80 17.80
N PRO A 121 -0.31 -2.76 19.11
CA PRO A 121 -1.03 -1.93 20.08
C PRO A 121 -0.84 -0.45 19.73
N MET A 122 -1.90 0.20 19.25
CA MET A 122 -1.91 1.65 19.07
C MET A 122 -1.78 2.32 20.43
N ALA A 123 -0.78 3.18 20.59
CA ALA A 123 -0.58 3.94 21.81
C ALA A 123 -1.81 4.83 22.09
N GLN A 124 -2.30 4.80 23.32
CA GLN A 124 -3.40 5.67 23.77
C GLN A 124 -3.05 7.16 23.59
N PRO A 125 -4.05 8.04 23.36
CA PRO A 125 -3.80 9.46 23.12
C PRO A 125 -3.15 10.09 24.35
N ARG A 126 -1.86 10.41 24.26
CA ARG A 126 -1.19 11.31 25.20
C ARG A 126 -1.71 12.74 24.97
N THR A 127 -1.90 13.48 26.07
CA THR A 127 -2.41 14.86 26.06
C THR A 127 -1.42 15.87 25.47
N THR A 128 -0.13 15.51 25.37
CA THR A 128 0.92 16.25 24.66
C THR A 128 1.84 15.24 23.96
N ILE A 129 1.89 15.29 22.63
CA ILE A 129 2.83 14.54 21.80
C ILE A 129 3.70 15.54 21.03
N SER A 130 4.98 15.24 20.89
CA SER A 130 5.92 16.04 20.10
C SER A 130 5.63 15.91 18.60
N ASP A 131 6.09 16.88 17.81
CA ASP A 131 5.91 16.85 16.34
C ASP A 131 6.59 15.65 15.68
N ALA A 132 7.74 15.21 16.22
CA ALA A 132 8.41 13.98 15.80
C ALA A 132 7.54 12.75 16.08
N GLU A 133 6.94 12.64 17.28
CA GLU A 133 6.02 11.55 17.62
C GLU A 133 4.78 11.55 16.72
N ILE A 134 4.34 12.71 16.22
CA ILE A 134 3.21 12.80 15.27
C ILE A 134 3.60 12.24 13.91
N TRP A 135 4.75 12.64 13.37
CA TRP A 135 5.23 12.10 12.10
C TRP A 135 5.45 10.58 12.17
N ASP A 136 5.96 10.08 13.30
CA ASP A 136 6.07 8.64 13.54
C ASP A 136 4.71 7.95 13.61
N MET A 137 3.72 8.53 14.32
CA MET A 137 2.35 8.00 14.38
C MET A 137 1.71 7.94 13.00
N VAL A 138 1.84 9.02 12.24
CA VAL A 138 1.32 9.13 10.87
C VAL A 138 1.96 8.06 9.97
N SER A 139 3.28 7.94 10.02
CA SER A 139 4.04 6.93 9.27
C SER A 139 3.57 5.51 9.61
N GLN A 140 3.49 5.17 10.90
CA GLN A 140 3.04 3.85 11.35
C GLN A 140 1.62 3.54 10.88
N ASN A 141 0.69 4.49 11.05
CA ASN A 141 -0.72 4.24 10.75
C ASN A 141 -0.98 4.18 9.24
N ILE A 142 -0.33 5.04 8.44
CA ILE A 142 -0.48 4.97 6.98
C ILE A 142 0.17 3.71 6.41
N SER A 143 1.31 3.25 6.94
CA SER A 143 1.91 1.96 6.55
C SER A 143 1.01 0.79 6.93
N ALA A 144 0.45 0.78 8.14
CA ALA A 144 -0.47 -0.28 8.56
C ALA A 144 -1.69 -0.39 7.63
N ILE A 145 -2.31 0.74 7.27
CA ILE A 145 -3.43 0.76 6.31
C ILE A 145 -2.95 0.36 4.90
N GLY A 146 -1.78 0.85 4.49
CA GLY A 146 -1.18 0.54 3.20
C GLY A 146 -0.90 -0.95 3.00
N ASP A 147 -0.35 -1.61 4.01
CA ASP A 147 0.14 -2.98 3.90
C ASP A 147 -0.91 -4.01 4.34
N SER A 148 -1.58 -3.75 5.47
CA SER A 148 -2.51 -4.71 6.08
C SER A 148 -3.93 -4.62 5.53
N TYR A 149 -4.26 -3.58 4.75
CA TYR A 149 -5.59 -3.39 4.18
C TYR A 149 -5.56 -3.16 2.67
N LEU A 150 -4.95 -2.05 2.20
CA LEU A 150 -4.88 -1.76 0.77
C LEU A 150 -4.08 -2.84 0.02
N GLY A 151 -2.91 -3.23 0.53
CA GLY A 151 -2.06 -4.27 -0.05
C GLY A 151 -2.73 -5.65 -0.12
N VAL A 152 -3.63 -5.97 0.80
CA VAL A 152 -4.44 -7.19 0.72
C VAL A 152 -5.47 -7.07 -0.41
N TYR A 153 -6.17 -5.94 -0.51
CA TYR A 153 -7.11 -5.71 -1.62
C TYR A 153 -6.44 -5.72 -3.00
N GLU A 154 -5.22 -5.20 -3.10
CA GLU A 154 -4.40 -5.25 -4.31
C GLU A 154 -4.09 -6.70 -4.73
N ASN A 155 -3.68 -7.54 -3.77
CA ASN A 155 -3.47 -8.97 -4.01
C ASN A 155 -4.77 -9.68 -4.43
N VAL A 156 -5.88 -9.38 -3.73
CA VAL A 156 -7.20 -9.96 -4.02
C VAL A 156 -7.60 -9.68 -5.47
N VAL A 157 -7.51 -8.42 -5.93
CA VAL A 157 -7.92 -8.06 -7.29
C VAL A 157 -7.03 -8.72 -8.34
N ALA A 158 -5.72 -8.76 -8.14
CA ALA A 158 -4.80 -9.41 -9.09
C ALA A 158 -5.12 -10.91 -9.24
N VAL A 159 -5.19 -11.65 -8.12
CA VAL A 159 -5.48 -13.09 -8.13
C VAL A 159 -6.86 -13.39 -8.73
N TYR A 160 -7.91 -12.62 -8.37
CA TYR A 160 -9.24 -12.85 -8.90
C TYR A 160 -9.37 -12.47 -10.38
N THR A 161 -8.60 -11.48 -10.85
CA THR A 161 -8.54 -11.11 -12.27
C THR A 161 -7.95 -12.25 -13.09
N ASP A 162 -6.81 -12.83 -12.67
CA ASP A 162 -6.19 -13.99 -13.32
C ASP A 162 -7.09 -15.23 -13.30
N PHE A 163 -7.83 -15.44 -12.20
CA PHE A 163 -8.83 -16.48 -12.11
C PHE A 163 -9.95 -16.30 -13.13
N TYR A 164 -10.54 -15.11 -13.19
CA TYR A 164 -11.64 -14.82 -14.09
C TYR A 164 -11.19 -14.83 -15.56
N GLN A 165 -9.95 -14.42 -15.85
CA GLN A 165 -9.36 -14.55 -17.17
C GLN A 165 -9.24 -16.02 -17.59
N ALA A 166 -8.72 -16.88 -16.71
CA ALA A 166 -8.63 -18.32 -16.98
C ALA A 166 -10.01 -18.97 -17.20
N PHE A 167 -11.05 -18.51 -16.50
CA PHE A 167 -12.42 -18.93 -16.77
C PHE A 167 -12.93 -18.41 -18.12
N SER A 168 -12.66 -17.15 -18.46
CA SER A 168 -13.03 -16.54 -19.75
C SER A 168 -12.38 -17.26 -20.94
N ASP A 169 -11.15 -17.75 -20.76
CA ASP A 169 -10.46 -18.56 -21.77
C ASP A 169 -11.21 -19.89 -22.03
N ILE A 170 -11.84 -20.49 -21.02
CA ILE A 170 -12.71 -21.67 -21.20
C ILE A 170 -13.96 -21.29 -21.99
N LEU A 171 -14.60 -20.16 -21.68
CA LEU A 171 -15.78 -19.68 -22.41
C LEU A 171 -15.48 -19.49 -23.90
N SER A 172 -14.28 -19.00 -24.23
CA SER A 172 -13.85 -18.82 -25.63
C SER A 172 -13.83 -20.11 -26.44
N LYS A 173 -13.63 -21.27 -25.78
CA LYS A 173 -13.61 -22.60 -26.40
C LYS A 173 -15.02 -23.18 -26.59
N MET A 174 -16.06 -22.62 -25.95
CA MET A 174 -17.41 -23.21 -25.96
C MET A 174 -18.00 -23.37 -27.36
N GLY A 175 -17.70 -22.47 -28.29
CA GLY A 175 -18.16 -22.58 -29.67
C GLY A 175 -17.70 -23.88 -30.35
N GLY A 176 -16.50 -24.37 -30.01
CA GLY A 176 -15.96 -25.64 -30.54
C GLY A 176 -16.53 -26.89 -29.85
N TRP A 177 -17.23 -26.74 -28.73
CA TRP A 177 -17.88 -27.84 -28.01
C TRP A 177 -19.37 -27.95 -28.29
N LEU A 178 -19.92 -27.04 -29.09
CA LEU A 178 -21.31 -27.04 -29.52
C LEU A 178 -21.38 -27.31 -31.01
N SER A 179 -22.20 -28.28 -31.41
CA SER A 179 -22.44 -28.59 -32.82
C SER A 179 -23.91 -28.92 -33.08
N PRO A 180 -24.39 -28.80 -34.33
CA PRO A 180 -25.75 -29.18 -34.68
C PRO A 180 -26.03 -30.65 -34.33
N GLY A 181 -27.24 -30.92 -33.84
CA GLY A 181 -27.73 -32.27 -33.59
C GLY A 181 -28.11 -33.01 -34.87
N LYS A 182 -28.91 -34.06 -34.73
CA LYS A 182 -29.38 -34.86 -35.86
C LYS A 182 -30.48 -34.17 -36.67
N ASP A 183 -31.14 -33.19 -36.08
CA ASP A 183 -32.25 -32.42 -36.65
C ASP A 183 -32.23 -30.97 -36.14
N GLY A 184 -33.20 -30.15 -36.56
CA GLY A 184 -33.34 -28.76 -36.10
C GLY A 184 -33.78 -28.59 -34.64
N ASN A 185 -34.08 -29.68 -33.93
CA ASN A 185 -34.59 -29.68 -32.56
C ASN A 185 -33.57 -30.20 -31.54
N THR A 186 -32.35 -30.54 -31.99
CA THR A 186 -31.31 -31.15 -31.17
C THR A 186 -29.96 -30.44 -31.35
N ILE A 187 -29.16 -30.47 -30.30
CA ILE A 187 -27.79 -29.92 -30.24
C ILE A 187 -26.88 -30.99 -29.66
N LYS A 188 -25.62 -31.03 -30.11
CA LYS A 188 -24.57 -31.86 -29.52
C LYS A 188 -23.63 -30.99 -28.70
N LEU A 189 -23.46 -31.35 -27.43
CA LEU A 189 -22.53 -30.73 -26.51
C LEU A 189 -21.40 -31.72 -26.16
N ASN A 190 -20.16 -31.26 -26.28
CA ASN A 190 -19.01 -31.99 -25.75
C ASN A 190 -18.90 -31.73 -24.23
N VAL A 191 -19.65 -32.52 -23.46
CA VAL A 191 -19.70 -32.42 -22.00
C VAL A 191 -18.36 -32.80 -21.38
N ASP A 192 -17.69 -33.82 -21.93
CA ASP A 192 -16.43 -34.31 -21.37
C ASP A 192 -15.31 -33.26 -21.44
N SER A 193 -15.16 -32.56 -22.58
CA SER A 193 -14.15 -31.51 -22.72
C SER A 193 -14.46 -30.29 -21.84
N LEU A 194 -15.71 -29.81 -21.83
CA LEU A 194 -16.10 -28.66 -20.99
C LEU A 194 -15.91 -28.98 -19.50
N LYS A 195 -16.37 -30.16 -19.06
CA LYS A 195 -16.20 -30.62 -17.68
C LYS A 195 -14.72 -30.74 -17.30
N SER A 196 -13.90 -31.28 -18.19
CA SER A 196 -12.45 -31.45 -17.96
C SER A 196 -11.76 -30.09 -17.74
N GLU A 197 -12.06 -29.10 -18.57
CA GLU A 197 -11.45 -27.76 -18.48
C GLU A 197 -11.89 -27.03 -17.20
N ILE A 198 -13.18 -27.07 -16.86
CA ILE A 198 -13.67 -26.47 -15.59
C ILE A 198 -13.08 -27.19 -14.39
N SER A 199 -13.01 -28.53 -14.41
CA SER A 199 -12.41 -29.31 -13.32
C SER A 199 -10.92 -29.01 -13.16
N SER A 200 -10.21 -28.80 -14.27
CA SER A 200 -8.80 -28.41 -14.26
C SER A 200 -8.62 -27.02 -13.65
N LEU A 201 -9.52 -26.08 -13.93
CA LEU A 201 -9.52 -24.75 -13.32
C LEU A 201 -9.78 -24.83 -11.80
N ILE A 202 -10.77 -25.62 -11.36
CA ILE A 202 -11.01 -25.88 -9.93
C ILE A 202 -9.75 -26.47 -9.28
N ASN A 203 -9.14 -27.48 -9.90
CA ASN A 203 -7.93 -28.10 -9.37
C ASN A 203 -6.77 -27.10 -9.24
N LYS A 204 -6.60 -26.19 -10.22
CA LYS A 204 -5.59 -25.12 -10.18
C LYS A 204 -5.82 -24.18 -8.99
N TYR A 205 -7.04 -23.66 -8.83
CA TYR A 205 -7.36 -22.62 -7.83
C TYR A 205 -7.69 -23.14 -6.43
N THR A 206 -7.74 -24.47 -6.25
CA THR A 206 -7.78 -25.10 -4.93
C THR A 206 -6.41 -25.45 -4.38
N GLN A 207 -5.34 -25.37 -5.19
CA GLN A 207 -3.97 -25.48 -4.70
C GLN A 207 -3.66 -24.27 -3.80
N ILE A 208 -2.78 -24.47 -2.82
CA ILE A 208 -2.32 -23.40 -1.92
C ILE A 208 -0.96 -22.91 -2.42
N ASN A 209 -0.95 -21.79 -3.13
CA ASN A 209 0.26 -21.14 -3.63
C ASN A 209 0.01 -19.64 -3.86
N LYS A 210 1.06 -18.88 -4.22
CA LYS A 210 0.95 -17.42 -4.38
C LYS A 210 -0.09 -16.94 -5.40
N ASN A 211 -0.39 -17.75 -6.42
CA ASN A 211 -1.32 -17.38 -7.49
C ASN A 211 -2.79 -17.69 -7.15
N THR A 212 -3.09 -18.25 -5.98
CA THR A 212 -4.43 -18.70 -5.60
C THR A 212 -4.89 -18.15 -4.25
N ILE A 213 -3.95 -17.69 -3.42
CA ILE A 213 -4.22 -17.13 -2.10
C ILE A 213 -4.59 -15.66 -2.22
N LEU A 214 -5.79 -15.32 -1.73
CA LEU A 214 -6.29 -13.95 -1.61
C LEU A 214 -5.78 -13.27 -0.34
N PHE A 215 -5.69 -14.02 0.75
CA PHE A 215 -5.18 -13.54 2.04
C PHE A 215 -4.50 -14.68 2.83
N PRO A 216 -3.36 -14.43 3.48
CA PRO A 216 -2.53 -13.20 3.43
C PRO A 216 -1.93 -12.95 2.04
N SER A 217 -1.51 -11.72 1.76
CA SER A 217 -0.66 -11.44 0.60
C SER A 217 0.64 -12.26 0.71
N GLN A 218 1.06 -12.84 -0.41
CA GLN A 218 2.19 -13.77 -0.44
C GLN A 218 3.46 -13.04 -0.88
N THR A 219 4.56 -13.28 -0.17
CA THR A 219 5.87 -12.70 -0.49
C THR A 219 6.94 -13.79 -0.49
N GLY A 220 7.85 -13.74 -1.46
CA GLY A 220 8.91 -14.74 -1.60
C GLY A 220 8.40 -16.13 -2.03
N SER A 221 9.15 -17.17 -1.67
CA SER A 221 8.92 -18.56 -2.13
C SER A 221 8.14 -19.43 -1.15
N GLY A 222 7.92 -18.96 0.07
CA GLY A 222 7.14 -19.67 1.10
C GLY A 222 5.65 -19.34 1.03
N VAL A 223 4.84 -20.09 1.79
CA VAL A 223 3.42 -19.78 2.02
C VAL A 223 3.29 -18.99 3.32
N THR A 224 2.82 -17.75 3.22
CA THR A 224 2.45 -16.93 4.38
C THR A 224 1.05 -17.30 4.82
N THR A 225 0.85 -17.53 6.11
CA THR A 225 -0.44 -17.91 6.70
C THR A 225 -0.83 -16.97 7.82
N ALA A 226 -2.12 -16.79 8.05
CA ALA A 226 -2.66 -16.02 9.17
C ALA A 226 -3.24 -16.92 10.27
N THR A 227 -3.59 -16.32 11.41
CA THR A 227 -4.44 -16.99 12.39
C THR A 227 -5.83 -17.23 11.81
N LYS A 228 -6.57 -18.18 12.40
CA LYS A 228 -7.96 -18.46 12.00
C LYS A 228 -8.84 -17.22 12.13
N ALA A 229 -8.69 -16.46 13.20
CA ALA A 229 -9.52 -15.28 13.48
C ALA A 229 -9.31 -14.18 12.43
N GLU A 230 -8.06 -13.90 12.05
CA GLU A 230 -7.74 -12.93 10.99
C GLU A 230 -8.27 -13.39 9.63
N ALA A 231 -8.09 -14.67 9.28
CA ALA A 231 -8.58 -15.20 8.02
C ALA A 231 -10.13 -15.17 7.95
N GLU A 232 -10.83 -15.46 9.05
CA GLU A 232 -12.30 -15.34 9.14
C GLU A 232 -12.78 -13.89 9.05
N GLN A 233 -12.00 -12.92 9.52
CA GLN A 233 -12.31 -11.50 9.31
C GLN A 233 -12.23 -11.14 7.82
N TRP A 234 -11.19 -11.58 7.12
CA TRP A 234 -11.07 -11.36 5.68
C TRP A 234 -12.13 -12.10 4.86
N ILE A 235 -12.57 -13.29 5.27
CA ILE A 235 -13.73 -13.95 4.65
C ILE A 235 -14.97 -13.06 4.71
N LYS A 236 -15.26 -12.47 5.88
CA LYS A 236 -16.40 -11.56 6.07
C LYS A 236 -16.22 -10.27 5.29
N GLU A 237 -15.03 -9.68 5.35
CA GLU A 237 -14.71 -8.42 4.67
C GLU A 237 -14.83 -8.57 3.15
N LEU A 238 -14.35 -9.66 2.58
CA LEU A 238 -14.44 -9.93 1.14
C LEU A 238 -15.82 -10.45 0.71
N ASN A 239 -16.73 -10.70 1.66
CA ASN A 239 -18.05 -11.31 1.43
C ASN A 239 -17.94 -12.66 0.70
N LEU A 240 -16.97 -13.49 1.12
CA LEU A 240 -16.71 -14.81 0.55
C LEU A 240 -17.34 -15.93 1.39
N PRO A 241 -17.65 -17.09 0.79
CA PRO A 241 -18.17 -18.23 1.54
C PRO A 241 -17.08 -18.87 2.41
N ALA A 242 -17.49 -19.55 3.48
CA ALA A 242 -16.57 -20.26 4.39
C ALA A 242 -15.72 -21.34 3.70
N SER A 243 -16.16 -21.85 2.54
CA SER A 243 -15.41 -22.80 1.71
C SER A 243 -14.07 -22.25 1.22
N CYS A 244 -13.92 -20.92 1.13
CA CYS A 244 -12.69 -20.24 0.75
C CYS A 244 -11.60 -20.32 1.83
N LEU A 245 -11.96 -20.58 3.09
CA LEU A 245 -11.01 -20.71 4.19
C LEU A 245 -10.37 -22.10 4.18
N LYS A 246 -9.03 -22.16 4.07
CA LYS A 246 -8.25 -23.41 4.09
C LYS A 246 -7.17 -23.38 5.16
N ALA A 247 -6.96 -24.52 5.82
CA ALA A 247 -5.80 -24.72 6.68
C ALA A 247 -4.54 -24.95 5.83
N SER A 248 -3.41 -24.37 6.23
CA SER A 248 -2.11 -24.56 5.62
C SER A 248 -1.04 -24.55 6.71
N GLY A 249 -0.32 -25.66 6.89
CA GLY A 249 0.65 -25.79 7.97
C GLY A 249 0.02 -25.48 9.35
N SER A 250 0.59 -24.51 10.06
CA SER A 250 0.10 -24.05 11.38
C SER A 250 -0.96 -22.95 11.32
N GLY A 251 -1.32 -22.46 10.14
CA GLY A 251 -2.20 -21.31 9.97
C GLY A 251 -3.31 -21.52 8.94
N TYR A 252 -3.90 -20.42 8.49
CA TYR A 252 -5.03 -20.38 7.57
C TYR A 252 -4.76 -19.41 6.41
N VAL A 253 -5.36 -19.72 5.28
CA VAL A 253 -5.37 -18.90 4.07
C VAL A 253 -6.80 -18.79 3.53
N VAL A 254 -7.07 -17.72 2.79
CA VAL A 254 -8.31 -17.49 2.05
C VAL A 254 -8.01 -17.66 0.56
N LEU A 255 -8.73 -18.56 -0.11
CA LEU A 255 -8.62 -18.82 -1.55
C LEU A 255 -9.82 -18.24 -2.33
N VAL A 256 -9.71 -18.25 -3.65
CA VAL A 256 -10.78 -17.96 -4.60
C VAL A 256 -12.01 -18.84 -4.36
N ASP A 257 -13.22 -18.29 -4.54
CA ASP A 257 -14.46 -19.08 -4.53
C ASP A 257 -14.63 -19.91 -5.81
N THR A 258 -14.38 -21.22 -5.70
CA THR A 258 -14.62 -22.19 -6.77
C THR A 258 -16.00 -22.84 -6.70
N GLY A 259 -16.89 -22.37 -5.82
CA GLY A 259 -18.26 -22.86 -5.65
C GLY A 259 -19.09 -22.82 -6.93
N PRO A 260 -19.14 -21.69 -7.66
CA PRO A 260 -19.87 -21.62 -8.93
C PRO A 260 -19.35 -22.60 -9.98
N LEU A 261 -18.03 -22.77 -10.09
CA LEU A 261 -17.43 -23.76 -11.00
C LEU A 261 -17.80 -25.20 -10.61
N SER A 262 -17.79 -25.51 -9.31
CA SER A 262 -18.20 -26.81 -8.80
C SER A 262 -19.66 -27.11 -9.13
N LYS A 263 -20.52 -26.08 -9.05
CA LYS A 263 -21.92 -26.17 -9.45
C LYS A 263 -22.07 -26.38 -10.96
N MET A 264 -21.28 -25.70 -11.81
CA MET A 264 -21.25 -25.96 -13.26
C MET A 264 -20.90 -27.43 -13.57
N VAL A 265 -19.90 -28.00 -12.89
CA VAL A 265 -19.54 -29.42 -13.04
C VAL A 265 -20.67 -30.35 -12.59
N SER A 266 -21.33 -30.03 -11.48
CA SER A 266 -22.48 -30.79 -10.99
C SER A 266 -23.64 -30.77 -11.99
N ASP A 267 -23.96 -29.59 -12.54
CA ASP A 267 -25.03 -29.43 -13.53
C ASP A 267 -24.71 -30.18 -14.84
N LEU A 268 -23.43 -30.20 -15.25
CA LEU A 268 -22.95 -31.02 -16.38
C LEU A 268 -23.14 -32.52 -16.13
N ASN A 269 -22.83 -33.02 -14.93
CA ASN A 269 -23.08 -34.42 -14.58
C ASN A 269 -24.57 -34.79 -14.63
N GLY A 270 -25.45 -33.83 -14.32
CA GLY A 270 -26.90 -34.03 -14.35
C GLY A 270 -27.49 -34.17 -15.75
N ILE A 271 -26.84 -33.63 -16.78
CA ILE A 271 -27.33 -33.73 -18.17
C ILE A 271 -26.84 -34.99 -18.90
N GLY A 272 -25.70 -35.56 -18.49
CA GLY A 272 -25.13 -36.78 -19.07
C GLY A 272 -23.60 -36.69 -19.20
N SER A 273 -23.01 -37.58 -20.00
CA SER A 273 -21.59 -37.61 -20.33
C SER A 273 -21.38 -37.92 -21.82
N GLY A 274 -20.21 -37.57 -22.35
CA GLY A 274 -19.84 -37.86 -23.74
C GLY A 274 -19.27 -36.65 -24.48
N SER A 275 -18.48 -36.93 -25.51
CA SER A 275 -17.87 -35.93 -26.39
C SER A 275 -18.83 -35.33 -27.43
N ALA A 276 -20.01 -35.91 -27.57
CA ALA A 276 -21.08 -35.45 -28.46
C ALA A 276 -22.45 -35.82 -27.89
N LEU A 277 -22.72 -35.43 -26.64
CA LEU A 277 -24.00 -35.69 -25.99
C LEU A 277 -25.11 -34.96 -26.73
N GLU A 278 -26.07 -35.71 -27.27
CA GLU A 278 -27.23 -35.15 -27.94
C GLU A 278 -28.28 -34.71 -26.91
N LEU A 279 -28.70 -33.45 -27.01
CA LEU A 279 -29.69 -32.82 -26.15
C LEU A 279 -30.79 -32.25 -27.03
N ASP A 280 -32.05 -32.43 -26.62
CA ASP A 280 -33.12 -31.61 -27.18
C ASP A 280 -32.93 -30.14 -26.78
N ASN A 281 -33.52 -29.23 -27.57
CA ASN A 281 -33.40 -27.80 -27.34
C ASN A 281 -33.85 -27.36 -25.94
N ALA A 282 -34.89 -27.97 -25.36
CA ALA A 282 -35.37 -27.57 -24.04
C ALA A 282 -34.37 -27.92 -22.93
N LYS A 283 -33.81 -29.13 -22.98
CA LYS A 283 -32.77 -29.59 -22.03
C LYS A 283 -31.49 -28.76 -22.16
N TYR A 284 -31.08 -28.44 -23.39
CA TYR A 284 -29.93 -27.58 -23.63
C TYR A 284 -30.15 -26.15 -23.06
N GLN A 285 -31.30 -25.54 -23.34
CA GLN A 285 -31.59 -24.18 -22.85
C GLN A 285 -31.66 -24.13 -21.32
N ALA A 286 -32.28 -25.12 -20.67
CA ALA A 286 -32.33 -25.20 -19.21
C ALA A 286 -30.92 -25.29 -18.59
N TRP A 287 -30.05 -26.14 -19.16
CA TRP A 287 -28.66 -26.23 -18.74
C TRP A 287 -27.89 -24.92 -18.98
N GLN A 288 -28.04 -24.32 -20.17
CA GLN A 288 -27.36 -23.09 -20.54
C GLN A 288 -27.73 -21.93 -19.60
N SER A 289 -29.00 -21.81 -19.22
CA SER A 289 -29.45 -20.83 -18.23
C SER A 289 -28.78 -21.05 -16.86
N GLY A 290 -28.71 -22.30 -16.39
CA GLY A 290 -28.01 -22.65 -15.15
C GLY A 290 -26.51 -22.32 -15.20
N PHE A 291 -25.86 -22.63 -16.31
CA PHE A 291 -24.45 -22.31 -16.56
C PHE A 291 -24.20 -20.80 -16.52
N LYS A 292 -25.00 -20.00 -17.25
CA LYS A 292 -24.91 -18.54 -17.25
C LYS A 292 -25.16 -17.91 -15.88
N ALA A 293 -26.04 -18.50 -15.07
CA ALA A 293 -26.26 -18.03 -13.70
C ALA A 293 -24.98 -18.18 -12.85
N GLN A 294 -24.23 -19.27 -13.03
CA GLN A 294 -22.95 -19.45 -12.32
C GLN A 294 -21.85 -18.51 -12.87
N GLU A 295 -21.82 -18.23 -14.17
CA GLU A 295 -20.94 -17.22 -14.78
C GLU A 295 -21.19 -15.83 -14.17
N GLU A 296 -22.46 -15.40 -14.08
CA GLU A 296 -22.81 -14.11 -13.47
C GLU A 296 -22.48 -14.06 -11.97
N ASN A 297 -22.53 -15.18 -11.24
CA ASN A 297 -22.05 -15.24 -9.85
C ASN A 297 -20.54 -14.94 -9.75
N LEU A 298 -19.71 -15.52 -10.62
CA LEU A 298 -18.26 -15.26 -10.65
C LEU A 298 -17.97 -13.79 -10.98
N LYS A 299 -18.67 -13.25 -11.97
CA LYS A 299 -18.56 -11.85 -12.39
C LYS A 299 -18.99 -10.86 -11.30
N THR A 300 -20.11 -11.14 -10.63
CA THR A 300 -20.60 -10.33 -9.50
C THR A 300 -19.62 -10.33 -8.34
N THR A 301 -18.98 -11.47 -8.07
CA THR A 301 -17.93 -11.58 -7.05
C THR A 301 -16.74 -10.69 -7.41
N LEU A 302 -16.21 -10.81 -8.64
CA LEU A 302 -15.12 -9.95 -9.12
C LEU A 302 -15.47 -8.46 -9.03
N GLN A 303 -16.67 -8.07 -9.47
CA GLN A 303 -17.14 -6.69 -9.39
C GLN A 303 -17.17 -6.17 -7.94
N THR A 304 -17.66 -6.99 -7.01
CA THR A 304 -17.73 -6.64 -5.58
C THR A 304 -16.34 -6.43 -5.00
N LEU A 305 -15.39 -7.33 -5.29
CA LEU A 305 -14.02 -7.25 -4.82
C LEU A 305 -13.30 -6.02 -5.39
N THR A 306 -13.47 -5.72 -6.68
CA THR A 306 -12.92 -4.52 -7.32
C THR A 306 -13.50 -3.24 -6.75
N GLN A 307 -14.81 -3.20 -6.45
CA GLN A 307 -15.43 -2.04 -5.80
C GLN A 307 -14.88 -1.82 -4.39
N LYS A 308 -14.70 -2.90 -3.61
CA LYS A 308 -14.11 -2.83 -2.27
C LYS A 308 -12.65 -2.36 -2.31
N TYR A 309 -11.86 -2.84 -3.28
CA TYR A 309 -10.52 -2.31 -3.55
C TYR A 309 -10.56 -0.81 -3.86
N SER A 310 -11.46 -0.37 -4.75
CA SER A 310 -11.58 1.06 -5.11
C SER A 310 -11.86 1.93 -3.87
N ASN A 311 -12.73 1.46 -2.97
CA ASN A 311 -12.99 2.12 -1.70
C ASN A 311 -11.75 2.15 -0.79
N ALA A 312 -11.00 1.05 -0.69
CA ALA A 312 -9.76 0.99 0.08
C ALA A 312 -8.67 1.92 -0.49
N ASN A 313 -8.53 1.98 -1.83
CA ASN A 313 -7.61 2.88 -2.51
C ASN A 313 -8.01 4.35 -2.30
N SER A 314 -9.32 4.66 -2.35
CA SER A 314 -9.82 6.01 -2.06
C SER A 314 -9.60 6.41 -0.60
N LEU A 315 -9.78 5.48 0.35
CA LEU A 315 -9.45 5.73 1.76
C LEU A 315 -7.98 6.12 1.92
N TYR A 316 -7.07 5.35 1.31
CA TYR A 316 -5.64 5.65 1.34
C TYR A 316 -5.31 6.97 0.65
N ASP A 317 -5.87 7.24 -0.53
CA ASP A 317 -5.68 8.50 -1.26
C ASP A 317 -6.14 9.73 -0.46
N ASN A 318 -7.24 9.63 0.30
CA ASN A 318 -7.68 10.70 1.19
C ASN A 318 -6.66 10.98 2.30
N LEU A 319 -6.04 9.95 2.87
CA LEU A 319 -4.95 10.12 3.84
C LEU A 319 -3.74 10.80 3.19
N VAL A 320 -3.35 10.37 2.00
CA VAL A 320 -2.24 10.98 1.25
C VAL A 320 -2.51 12.47 0.94
N LYS A 321 -3.75 12.83 0.61
CA LYS A 321 -4.16 14.23 0.41
C LYS A 321 -4.01 15.07 1.67
N VAL A 322 -4.42 14.54 2.83
CA VAL A 322 -4.21 15.23 4.12
C VAL A 322 -2.72 15.49 4.35
N LEU A 323 -1.85 14.50 4.09
CA LEU A 323 -0.39 14.68 4.21
C LEU A 323 0.14 15.74 3.27
N SER A 324 -0.28 15.69 2.00
CA SER A 324 0.14 16.66 0.99
C SER A 324 -0.26 18.09 1.38
N SER A 325 -1.48 18.29 1.90
CA SER A 325 -1.96 19.59 2.36
C SER A 325 -1.20 20.09 3.58
N THR A 326 -0.96 19.23 4.58
CA THR A 326 -0.19 19.60 5.77
C THR A 326 1.24 19.99 5.42
N ILE A 327 1.94 19.18 4.61
CA ILE A 327 3.33 19.46 4.20
C ILE A 327 3.42 20.76 3.38
N SER A 328 2.46 21.01 2.49
CA SER A 328 2.42 22.25 1.72
C SER A 328 2.25 23.47 2.63
N SER A 329 1.39 23.36 3.65
CA SER A 329 1.21 24.41 4.66
C SER A 329 2.49 24.64 5.48
N SER A 330 3.14 23.59 5.97
CA SER A 330 4.41 23.70 6.70
C SER A 330 5.53 24.30 5.85
N LEU A 331 5.58 23.95 4.56
CA LEU A 331 6.55 24.51 3.61
C LEU A 331 6.35 26.02 3.41
N GLU A 332 5.11 26.46 3.28
CA GLU A 332 4.78 27.89 3.12
C GLU A 332 5.13 28.67 4.39
N THR A 333 4.83 28.11 5.56
CA THR A 333 5.25 28.68 6.84
C THR A 333 6.77 28.82 6.90
N ALA A 334 7.52 27.75 6.61
CA ALA A 334 8.99 27.79 6.64
C ALA A 334 9.58 28.83 5.67
N LYS A 335 9.01 28.98 4.47
CA LYS A 335 9.41 29.99 3.48
C LYS A 335 9.07 31.41 3.91
N SER A 336 7.89 31.65 4.46
CA SER A 336 7.42 32.99 4.87
C SER A 336 8.37 33.64 5.87
N PHE A 337 8.95 32.84 6.77
CA PHE A 337 9.94 33.32 7.73
C PHE A 337 11.34 33.58 7.17
N LEU A 338 11.66 33.11 5.95
CA LEU A 338 12.90 33.49 5.27
C LEU A 338 12.75 34.78 4.47
N GLN A 339 11.51 35.22 4.24
CA GLN A 339 11.20 36.43 3.47
C GLN A 339 10.91 37.66 4.34
N GLY A 340 10.65 37.47 5.64
CA GLY A 340 10.46 38.53 6.64
C GLY A 340 11.70 38.72 7.51
#